data_AF-A0A967EPQ8-F1
#
_entry.id   AF-A0A967EPQ8-F1
#
_cell.length_a   1.000
_cell.length_b   1.000
_cell.length_c   1.000
_cell.angle_alpha   90.00
_cell.angle_beta   90.00
_cell.angle_gamma   90.00
#
_symmetry.space_group_name_H-M   'P 1'
#
loop_
_entity.id
_entity.type
_entity.pdbx_description
1 polymer ?
#
loop_
_entity_poly.entity_id
_entity_poly.type
_entity_poly.pdbx_seq_one_letter_code
_entity_poly.pdbx_strand_id
1 'polypeptide(L)'
;MSKKTSMIRKVYLYLVTAITIVILLVGFIGLINLLLKEYVLDVKGWQETEKYWECEQPGERDGLVLLVPEETVAVEPALAEGDLVSPVAEKANEKVKMTDNEMEKCIASTKAQREKQRMNDIKRDLAQYLAMILVALPLYLYHWGVIKKENE
;
A
#
# COMPACT_ATOMS: atom_id res chain seq x y z
N MET A 1 -24.08 -41.75 -24.59
CA MET A 1 -23.98 -40.28 -24.51
C MET A 1 -23.93 -39.70 -25.91
N SER A 2 -24.66 -38.63 -26.18
CA SER A 2 -24.63 -37.96 -27.49
C SER A 2 -23.23 -37.40 -27.77
N LYS A 3 -22.73 -37.46 -29.01
CA LYS A 3 -21.42 -36.88 -29.41
C LYS A 3 -21.25 -35.44 -28.91
N LYS A 4 -22.36 -34.67 -28.86
CA LYS A 4 -22.40 -33.29 -28.35
C LYS A 4 -22.03 -33.19 -26.87
N THR A 5 -22.56 -34.07 -26.01
CA THR A 5 -22.28 -34.04 -24.56
C THR A 5 -20.83 -34.41 -24.27
N SER A 6 -20.22 -35.25 -25.10
CA SER A 6 -18.80 -35.59 -25.00
C SER A 6 -17.90 -34.42 -25.41
N MET A 7 -18.22 -33.68 -26.48
CA MET A 7 -17.45 -32.49 -26.86
C MET A 7 -17.56 -31.36 -25.84
N ILE A 8 -18.77 -31.09 -25.33
CA ILE A 8 -19.00 -30.04 -24.33
C ILE A 8 -18.16 -30.31 -23.07
N ARG A 9 -18.13 -31.57 -22.62
CA ARG A 9 -17.33 -31.99 -21.47
C ARG A 9 -15.84 -31.71 -21.66
N LYS A 10 -15.27 -32.07 -22.82
CA LYS A 10 -13.85 -31.85 -23.12
C LYS A 10 -13.51 -30.36 -23.13
N VAL A 11 -14.31 -29.55 -23.82
CA VAL A 11 -14.10 -28.09 -23.88
C VAL A 11 -14.13 -27.47 -22.47
N TYR A 12 -15.10 -27.86 -21.63
CA TYR A 12 -15.18 -27.38 -20.25
C TYR A 12 -13.93 -27.74 -19.44
N LEU A 13 -13.48 -28.99 -19.51
CA LEU A 13 -12.30 -29.46 -18.79
C LEU A 13 -11.04 -28.67 -19.18
N TYR A 14 -10.85 -28.37 -20.47
CA TYR A 14 -9.71 -27.57 -20.93
C TYR A 14 -9.79 -26.11 -20.46
N LEU A 15 -10.96 -25.48 -20.52
CA LEU A 15 -11.12 -24.09 -20.08
C LEU A 15 -10.86 -23.92 -18.59
N VAL A 16 -11.40 -24.81 -17.75
CA VAL A 16 -11.16 -24.77 -16.31
C VAL A 16 -9.68 -25.01 -16.00
N THR A 17 -9.06 -25.99 -16.66
CA THR A 17 -7.63 -26.27 -16.48
C THR A 17 -6.75 -25.08 -16.89
N ALA A 18 -7.08 -24.39 -17.99
CA ALA A 18 -6.35 -23.21 -18.41
C ALA A 18 -6.42 -22.10 -17.35
N ILE A 19 -7.61 -21.85 -16.79
CA ILE A 19 -7.80 -20.84 -15.74
C ILE A 19 -7.05 -21.23 -14.46
N THR A 20 -7.12 -22.50 -14.03
CA THR A 20 -6.44 -22.95 -12.80
C THR A 20 -4.93 -22.91 -12.93
N ILE A 21 -4.38 -23.24 -14.11
CA ILE A 21 -2.95 -23.08 -14.40
C ILE A 21 -2.53 -21.62 -14.26
N VAL A 22 -3.30 -20.67 -14.81
CA VAL A 22 -2.98 -19.24 -14.70
C VAL A 22 -2.96 -18.79 -13.24
N ILE A 23 -3.94 -19.18 -12.44
CA ILE A 23 -3.99 -18.85 -11.00
C ILE A 23 -2.77 -19.46 -10.28
N LEU A 24 -2.43 -20.71 -10.58
CA LEU A 24 -1.28 -21.39 -9.99
C LEU A 24 0.03 -20.68 -10.35
N LEU A 25 0.20 -20.24 -11.60
CA LEU A 25 1.37 -19.49 -12.05
C LEU A 25 1.50 -18.16 -11.31
N VAL A 26 0.42 -17.39 -11.18
CA VAL A 26 0.43 -16.12 -10.44
C VAL A 26 0.81 -16.34 -8.99
N GLY A 27 0.27 -17.38 -8.34
CA GLY A 27 0.63 -17.76 -6.97
C GLY A 27 2.12 -18.09 -6.83
N PHE A 28 2.68 -18.89 -7.74
CA PHE A 28 4.09 -19.25 -7.72
C PHE A 28 5.02 -18.06 -8.00
N ILE A 29 4.72 -17.24 -9.01
CA ILE A 29 5.51 -16.04 -9.32
C ILE A 29 5.51 -15.07 -8.13
N GLY A 30 4.35 -14.86 -7.51
CA GLY A 30 4.21 -14.04 -6.31
C GLY A 30 5.06 -14.56 -5.15
N LEU A 31 5.00 -15.86 -4.87
CA LEU A 31 5.77 -16.49 -3.81
C LEU A 31 7.29 -16.39 -4.06
N ILE A 32 7.73 -16.64 -5.29
CA ILE A 32 9.15 -16.51 -5.66
C ILE A 32 9.61 -15.06 -5.49
N ASN A 33 8.84 -14.08 -5.97
CA ASN A 33 9.18 -12.67 -5.81
C ASN A 33 9.28 -12.24 -4.34
N LEU A 34 8.36 -12.72 -3.50
CA LEU A 34 8.38 -12.47 -2.06
C LEU A 34 9.65 -13.05 -1.40
N LEU A 35 9.97 -14.32 -1.70
CA LEU A 35 11.14 -14.99 -1.16
C LEU A 35 12.44 -14.37 -1.67
N LEU A 36 12.52 -14.00 -2.94
CA LEU A 36 13.72 -13.43 -3.53
C LEU A 36 14.02 -12.06 -2.91
N LYS A 37 12.99 -11.22 -2.76
CA LYS A 37 13.12 -9.89 -2.17
C LYS A 37 13.52 -9.93 -0.69
N GLU A 38 12.96 -10.87 0.07
CA GLU A 38 13.18 -10.96 1.52
C GLU A 38 14.45 -11.75 1.88
N TYR A 39 14.73 -12.85 1.18
CA TYR A 39 15.78 -13.80 1.58
C TYR A 39 17.07 -13.66 0.78
N VAL A 40 16.96 -13.48 -0.54
CA VAL A 40 18.14 -13.47 -1.43
C VAL A 40 18.73 -12.08 -1.55
N LEU A 41 17.87 -11.08 -1.66
CA LEU A 41 18.31 -9.72 -1.94
C LEU A 41 18.39 -8.84 -0.68
N ASP A 42 17.91 -9.31 0.48
CA ASP A 42 17.69 -8.57 1.75
C ASP A 42 17.55 -7.07 1.48
N VAL A 43 16.61 -6.74 0.58
CA VAL A 43 16.47 -5.37 0.09
C VAL A 43 15.80 -4.61 1.22
N LYS A 44 16.60 -4.21 2.22
CA LYS A 44 16.37 -3.03 3.05
C LYS A 44 16.45 -1.86 2.08
N GLY A 45 15.41 -1.71 1.27
CA GLY A 45 15.42 -0.79 0.16
C GLY A 45 15.74 0.61 0.66
N TRP A 46 16.27 1.43 -0.23
CA TRP A 46 16.53 2.86 -0.14
C TRP A 46 15.36 3.73 0.41
N GLN A 47 14.26 3.14 0.90
CA GLN A 47 13.16 3.81 1.60
C GLN A 47 13.49 4.21 3.05
N GLU A 48 14.63 3.81 3.60
CA GLU A 48 15.00 4.22 4.97
C GLU A 48 15.46 5.68 5.04
N THR A 49 15.87 6.29 3.92
CA THR A 49 16.45 7.64 3.89
C THR A 49 15.45 8.78 3.58
N GLU A 50 14.25 8.51 3.04
CA GLU A 50 13.38 9.58 2.50
C GLU A 50 12.09 9.88 3.30
N LYS A 51 11.76 9.13 4.36
CA LYS A 51 10.47 9.30 5.07
C LYS A 51 10.62 9.66 6.54
N TYR A 52 11.35 10.73 6.85
CA TYR A 52 11.28 11.40 8.16
C TYR A 52 10.51 12.72 8.13
N TRP A 53 9.92 13.09 6.99
CA TRP A 53 9.06 14.26 6.89
C TRP A 53 7.91 14.25 7.91
N GLU A 54 7.49 13.07 8.38
CA GLU A 54 6.46 12.90 9.42
C GLU A 54 6.95 13.35 10.82
N CYS A 55 8.27 13.37 11.04
CA CYS A 55 8.93 13.87 12.24
C CYS A 55 9.36 15.34 12.11
N GLU A 56 9.32 15.90 10.90
CA GLU A 56 9.81 17.26 10.62
C GLU A 56 8.71 18.33 10.65
N GLN A 57 7.45 17.94 10.85
CA GLN A 57 6.35 18.89 10.96
C GLN A 57 6.28 19.45 12.39
N PRO A 58 6.66 20.72 12.65
CA PRO A 58 6.20 21.41 13.86
C PRO A 58 4.67 21.42 13.82
N GLY A 59 4.04 21.07 14.94
CA GLY A 59 2.63 20.73 14.99
C GLY A 59 1.67 21.77 14.41
N GLU A 60 1.18 21.53 13.20
CA GLU A 60 -0.09 22.06 12.69
C GLU A 60 -1.20 21.03 12.98
N ARG A 61 -1.44 20.74 14.25
CA ARG A 61 -2.63 20.01 14.71
C ARG A 61 -3.31 20.78 15.83
N ASP A 62 -3.85 21.93 15.46
CA ASP A 62 -5.20 22.35 15.82
C ASP A 62 -5.55 23.61 15.01
N GLY A 63 -6.42 23.44 14.01
CA GLY A 63 -6.98 24.54 13.24
C GLY A 63 -7.03 24.26 11.74
N LEU A 64 -8.20 23.82 11.27
CA LEU A 64 -8.58 23.97 9.88
C LEU A 64 -8.55 25.47 9.55
N VAL A 65 -7.42 26.01 9.09
CA VAL A 65 -7.42 27.28 8.37
C VAL A 65 -7.83 26.96 6.95
N LEU A 66 -9.14 27.06 6.73
CA LEU A 66 -9.73 27.19 5.42
C LEU A 66 -9.25 28.53 4.83
N LEU A 67 -8.00 28.58 4.34
CA LEU A 67 -7.57 29.66 3.47
C LEU A 67 -8.23 29.46 2.12
N VAL A 68 -9.52 29.80 2.03
CA VAL A 68 -10.07 30.33 0.80
C VAL A 68 -9.72 31.82 0.81
N PRO A 69 -8.81 32.24 -0.07
CA PRO A 69 -9.09 33.48 -0.75
C PRO A 69 -8.63 33.40 -2.21
N GLU A 70 -9.55 33.14 -3.12
CA GLU A 70 -9.45 33.72 -4.46
C GLU A 70 -10.85 33.96 -5.03
N GLU A 71 -11.60 34.83 -4.36
CA GLU A 71 -12.60 35.60 -5.09
C GLU A 71 -12.41 37.06 -4.70
N THR A 72 -11.80 37.79 -5.63
CA THR A 72 -11.54 39.22 -5.57
C THR A 72 -12.87 39.97 -5.56
N VAL A 73 -13.41 40.24 -4.38
CA VAL A 73 -14.39 41.30 -4.21
C VAL A 73 -13.62 42.60 -4.03
N ALA A 74 -13.65 43.42 -5.09
CA ALA A 74 -13.11 44.76 -5.11
C ALA A 74 -13.71 45.60 -3.97
N VAL A 75 -12.86 46.21 -3.15
CA VAL A 75 -13.26 47.33 -2.30
C VAL A 75 -12.22 48.42 -2.42
N GLU A 76 -12.69 49.59 -2.87
CA GLU A 76 -11.94 50.83 -3.06
C GLU A 76 -11.33 51.37 -1.74
N PRO A 77 -10.23 52.14 -1.80
CA PRO A 77 -9.62 52.68 -0.59
C PRO A 77 -10.29 54.00 -0.19
N ALA A 78 -10.99 54.00 0.95
CA ALA A 78 -11.37 55.23 1.65
C ALA A 78 -10.39 55.50 2.79
N LEU A 79 -9.74 56.66 2.71
CA LEU A 79 -8.91 57.30 3.73
C LEU A 79 -9.74 57.64 4.98
N ALA A 80 -9.16 57.42 6.17
CA ALA A 80 -9.01 58.39 7.27
C ALA A 80 -9.11 57.76 8.68
N GLU A 81 -8.08 58.11 9.47
CA GLU A 81 -8.10 58.44 10.91
C GLU A 81 -8.38 57.39 11.99
N GLY A 82 -7.40 57.31 12.92
CA GLY A 82 -7.69 57.28 14.36
C GLY A 82 -7.66 55.92 15.05
N ASP A 83 -6.72 55.80 16.00
CA ASP A 83 -6.74 54.94 17.19
C ASP A 83 -7.14 53.46 17.05
N LEU A 84 -6.15 52.58 17.26
CA LEU A 84 -6.03 51.66 18.40
C LEU A 84 -4.90 50.67 18.09
N VAL A 85 -3.71 50.89 18.68
CA VAL A 85 -2.65 49.88 18.68
C VAL A 85 -3.09 48.73 19.59
N SER A 86 -3.60 47.66 19.00
CA SER A 86 -3.78 46.38 19.68
C SER A 86 -2.45 45.61 19.67
N PRO A 87 -1.95 45.10 20.82
CA PRO A 87 -0.73 44.32 20.89
C PRO A 87 -1.01 42.86 20.49
N VAL A 88 -1.22 42.61 19.19
CA VAL A 88 -1.35 41.23 18.64
C VAL A 88 -0.28 40.97 17.58
N ALA A 89 0.85 41.67 17.67
CA ALA A 89 1.95 41.55 16.72
C ALA A 89 3.29 41.37 17.44
N GLU A 90 3.38 40.43 18.40
CA GLU A 90 4.71 40.12 18.96
C GLU A 90 4.89 38.71 19.52
N LYS A 91 4.17 37.68 19.04
CA LYS A 91 4.53 36.28 19.32
C LYS A 91 4.29 35.35 18.12
N ALA A 92 4.78 35.76 16.96
CA ALA A 92 4.72 34.96 15.74
C ALA A 92 6.13 34.77 15.13
N ASN A 93 7.13 34.36 15.92
CA ASN A 93 8.35 33.82 15.31
C ASN A 93 9.28 33.00 16.23
N GLU A 94 8.74 32.26 17.21
CA GLU A 94 9.55 31.21 17.81
C GLU A 94 9.27 29.93 17.02
N LYS A 95 10.09 29.70 15.97
CA LYS A 95 10.21 28.37 15.38
C LYS A 95 10.67 27.45 16.51
N VAL A 96 9.73 26.76 17.14
CA VAL A 96 10.01 25.65 18.04
C VAL A 96 10.62 24.55 17.17
N LYS A 97 11.94 24.64 16.97
CA LYS A 97 12.71 23.54 16.42
C LYS A 97 12.63 22.42 17.45
N MET A 98 12.00 21.33 17.05
CA MET A 98 12.00 20.10 17.83
C MET A 98 13.43 19.79 18.24
N THR A 99 13.66 19.57 19.54
CA THR A 99 15.01 19.34 20.03
C THR A 99 15.58 18.08 19.39
N ASP A 100 16.91 18.01 19.20
CA ASP A 100 17.55 16.85 18.54
C ASP A 100 17.15 15.50 19.18
N ASN A 101 16.89 15.50 20.49
CA ASN A 101 16.42 14.35 21.27
C ASN A 101 14.99 13.91 20.90
N GLU A 102 14.08 14.85 20.66
CA GLU A 102 12.71 14.56 20.23
C GLU A 102 12.67 14.05 18.77
N MET A 103 13.53 14.59 17.92
CA MET A 103 13.73 14.11 16.54
C MET A 103 14.20 12.65 16.53
N GLU A 104 15.21 12.32 17.33
CA GLU A 104 15.72 10.94 17.43
C GLU A 104 14.66 9.96 17.93
N LYS A 105 13.84 10.35 18.92
CA LYS A 105 12.73 9.52 19.42
C LYS A 105 11.65 9.30 18.36
N CYS A 106 11.31 10.32 17.58
CA CYS A 106 10.34 10.19 16.50
C CYS A 106 10.86 9.23 15.40
N ILE A 107 12.12 9.38 14.99
CA ILE A 107 12.80 8.48 14.06
C ILE A 107 12.79 7.04 14.57
N ALA A 108 13.13 6.82 15.84
CA ALA A 108 13.15 5.49 16.43
C ALA A 108 11.76 4.83 16.50
N SER A 109 10.74 5.59 16.90
CA SER A 109 9.36 5.08 17.00
C SER A 109 8.74 4.75 15.64
N THR A 110 8.99 5.57 14.62
CA THR A 110 8.51 5.32 13.25
C THR A 110 9.19 4.11 12.62
N LYS A 111 10.51 3.93 12.82
CA LYS A 111 11.22 2.70 12.41
C LYS A 111 10.61 1.44 13.03
N ALA A 112 10.40 1.46 14.35
CA ALA A 112 9.84 0.31 15.07
C ALA A 112 8.41 -0.05 14.62
N GLN A 113 7.59 0.95 14.29
CA GLN A 113 6.25 0.71 13.73
C GLN A 113 6.31 0.15 12.30
N ARG A 114 7.21 0.67 11.47
CA ARG A 114 7.38 0.21 10.07
C ARG A 114 7.86 -1.22 9.99
N GLU A 115 8.78 -1.63 10.86
CA GLU A 115 9.20 -3.03 10.93
C GLU A 115 8.01 -3.95 11.24
N LYS A 116 7.16 -3.56 12.18
CA LYS A 116 5.92 -4.31 12.49
C LYS A 116 4.97 -4.36 11.30
N GLN A 117 4.77 -3.24 10.60
CA GLN A 117 3.92 -3.18 9.41
C GLN A 117 4.48 -4.05 8.28
N ARG A 118 5.77 -3.95 7.98
CA ARG A 118 6.47 -4.78 6.99
C ARG A 118 6.27 -6.26 7.26
N MET A 119 6.44 -6.70 8.52
CA MET A 119 6.24 -8.09 8.89
C MET A 119 4.79 -8.53 8.70
N ASN A 120 3.81 -7.66 8.94
CA ASN A 120 2.41 -7.97 8.70
C ASN A 120 2.08 -8.03 7.21
N ASP A 121 2.65 -7.14 6.40
CA ASP A 121 2.47 -7.12 4.95
C ASP A 121 3.03 -8.41 4.32
N ILE A 122 4.24 -8.81 4.72
CA ILE A 122 4.86 -10.08 4.27
C ILE A 122 3.99 -11.28 4.64
N LYS A 123 3.50 -11.35 5.89
CA LYS A 123 2.63 -12.44 6.33
C LYS A 123 1.35 -12.52 5.51
N ARG A 124 0.73 -11.38 5.24
CA ARG A 124 -0.50 -11.29 4.44
C ARG A 124 -0.25 -11.73 3.00
N ASP A 125 0.82 -11.24 2.37
CA ASP A 125 1.16 -11.58 0.99
C ASP A 125 1.49 -13.08 0.85
N LEU A 126 2.25 -13.63 1.81
CA LEU A 126 2.54 -15.06 1.88
C LEU A 126 1.25 -15.89 2.03
N ALA A 127 0.36 -15.50 2.96
CA ALA A 127 -0.91 -16.18 3.15
C ALA A 127 -1.76 -16.16 1.87
N GLN A 128 -1.78 -15.03 1.16
CA GLN A 128 -2.53 -14.89 -0.09
C GLN A 128 -1.99 -15.82 -1.19
N TYR A 129 -0.67 -15.84 -1.42
CA TYR A 129 -0.09 -16.70 -2.45
C TYR A 129 -0.21 -18.19 -2.10
N LEU A 130 -0.03 -18.55 -0.83
CA LEU A 130 -0.25 -19.91 -0.37
C LEU A 130 -1.71 -20.34 -0.54
N ALA A 131 -2.67 -19.48 -0.24
CA ALA A 131 -4.08 -19.78 -0.44
C ALA A 131 -4.40 -20.04 -1.93
N MET A 132 -3.83 -19.24 -2.84
CA MET A 132 -4.00 -19.47 -4.28
C MET A 132 -3.46 -20.85 -4.69
N ILE A 133 -2.26 -21.22 -4.26
CA ILE A 133 -1.64 -22.50 -4.59
C ILE A 133 -2.45 -23.66 -3.98
N LEU A 134 -2.86 -23.54 -2.72
CA LEU A 134 -3.57 -24.60 -2.00
C LEU A 134 -4.93 -24.92 -2.63
N VAL A 135 -5.62 -23.92 -3.19
CA VAL A 135 -6.88 -24.13 -3.90
C VAL A 135 -6.66 -24.55 -5.36
N ALA A 136 -5.71 -23.94 -6.07
CA ALA A 136 -5.49 -24.20 -7.49
C ALA A 136 -4.86 -25.57 -7.76
N LEU A 137 -3.96 -26.03 -6.87
CA LEU A 137 -3.24 -27.29 -7.03
C LEU A 137 -4.16 -28.53 -7.09
N PRO A 138 -5.05 -28.80 -6.12
CA PRO A 138 -5.93 -29.96 -6.18
C PRO A 138 -6.91 -29.87 -7.35
N LEU A 139 -7.38 -28.67 -7.69
CA LEU A 139 -8.28 -28.45 -8.81
C LEU A 139 -7.58 -28.77 -10.15
N TYR A 140 -6.34 -28.31 -10.32
CA TYR A 140 -5.51 -28.65 -11.47
C TYR A 140 -5.24 -30.15 -11.59
N LEU A 141 -4.79 -30.79 -10.50
CA LEU A 141 -4.48 -32.22 -10.48
C LEU A 141 -5.70 -33.09 -10.83
N TYR A 142 -6.87 -32.74 -10.30
CA TYR A 142 -8.11 -33.44 -10.62
C TYR A 142 -8.44 -33.35 -12.11
N HIS A 143 -8.46 -32.14 -12.68
CA HIS A 143 -8.82 -31.95 -14.09
C HIS A 143 -7.79 -32.59 -15.03
N TRP A 144 -6.50 -32.47 -14.72
CA TRP A 144 -5.43 -33.13 -15.47
C TRP A 144 -5.58 -34.65 -15.49
N GLY A 145 -5.90 -35.26 -14.35
CA GLY A 145 -6.13 -36.70 -14.25
C GLY A 145 -7.31 -37.18 -15.10
N VAL A 146 -8.40 -36.41 -15.12
CA VAL A 146 -9.57 -36.73 -15.97
C VAL A 146 -9.22 -36.64 -17.45
N ILE A 147 -8.50 -35.60 -17.88
CA ILE A 147 -8.07 -35.42 -19.27
C ILE A 147 -7.15 -36.57 -19.70
N LYS A 148 -6.20 -36.97 -18.85
CA LYS A 148 -5.29 -38.08 -19.14
C LYS A 148 -6.07 -39.40 -19.36
N LYS A 149 -7.03 -39.70 -18.49
CA LYS A 149 -7.87 -40.90 -18.59
C LYS A 149 -8.79 -40.92 -19.82
N GLU A 150 -9.15 -39.76 -20.38
CA GLU A 150 -9.98 -39.68 -21.60
C GLU A 150 -9.16 -39.75 -22.90
N ASN A 151 -7.83 -39.62 -22.81
CA ASN A 151 -6.91 -39.66 -23.95
C ASN A 151 -6.12 -40.98 -24.05
N GLU A 152 -6.07 -41.79 -22.98
CA GLU A 152 -5.69 -43.22 -22.99
C GLU A 152 -6.88 -44.10 -23.45
#